data_AF-S2E5P5-F1
#
_entry.id   AF-S2E5P5-F1
#
_cell.length_a   1.000
_cell.length_b   1.000
_cell.length_c   1.000
_cell.angle_alpha   90.00
_cell.angle_beta   90.00
_cell.angle_gamma   90.00
#
_symmetry.space_group_name_H-M   'P 1'
#
loop_
_entity.id
_entity.type
_entity.pdbx_description
1 polymer ?
#
loop_
_entity_poly.entity_id
_entity_poly.type
_entity_poly.pdbx_seq_one_letter_code
_entity_poly.pdbx_strand_id
1 'polypeptide(L)' 'MNVPSTTHSASGSNEIPSWIKNNAGWWAEGKIDDNSFIQGIQFLVKEGLINP' A
#
# COMPACT_ATOMS: atom_id res chain seq x y z
N MET A 1 12.93 7.34 23.20
CA MET A 1 11.84 6.69 22.44
C MET A 1 12.16 6.83 20.96
N ASN A 2 12.69 5.79 20.34
CA ASN A 2 13.01 5.77 18.91
C ASN A 2 11.77 5.28 18.17
N VAL A 3 10.89 6.20 17.79
CA VAL A 3 9.90 5.88 16.75
C VAL A 3 10.68 5.70 15.46
N PRO A 4 10.64 4.53 14.80
CA PRO A 4 11.37 4.35 13.55
C PRO A 4 10.78 5.34 12.54
N SER A 5 11.64 6.24 12.05
CA SER A 5 11.34 7.10 10.92
C SER A 5 10.87 6.20 9.77
N THR A 6 9.58 6.25 9.44
CA THR A 6 9.12 5.84 8.12
C THR A 6 9.68 6.89 7.17
N THR A 7 10.91 6.66 6.71
CA THR A 7 11.55 7.48 5.70
C THR A 7 10.66 7.44 4.48
N HIS A 8 9.84 8.46 4.30
CA HIS A 8 9.22 8.79 3.02
C HIS A 8 10.36 9.23 2.09
N SER A 9 11.13 8.25 1.62
CA SER A 9 11.95 8.41 0.43
C SER A 9 10.98 8.45 -0.75
N ALA A 10 10.31 9.59 -0.89
CA ALA A 10 9.55 9.95 -2.07
C ALA A 10 10.54 10.22 -3.20
N SER A 11 11.10 9.15 -3.75
CA SER A 11 11.86 9.19 -5.00
C SER A 11 10.94 8.80 -6.15
N GLY A 12 10.02 9.71 -6.47
CA GLY A 12 9.76 10.13 -7.86
C GLY A 12 9.50 9.08 -8.95
N SER A 13 8.71 8.05 -8.68
CA SER A 13 8.15 7.17 -9.71
C SER A 13 6.75 6.75 -9.26
N ASN A 14 5.82 6.58 -10.19
CA ASN A 14 4.46 6.06 -9.98
C ASN A 14 4.45 4.61 -9.46
N GLU A 15 5.37 4.25 -8.58
CA GLU A 15 5.60 2.90 -8.11
C GLU A 15 4.68 2.59 -6.94
N ILE A 16 3.88 1.54 -7.14
CA ILE A 16 3.01 0.97 -6.13
C ILE A 16 3.84 0.68 -4.85
N PRO A 17 3.44 1.21 -3.67
CA PRO A 17 4.16 1.02 -2.43
C PRO A 17 4.39 -0.46 -2.07
N SER A 18 5.51 -0.74 -1.40
CA SER A 18 5.88 -2.10 -0.99
C SER A 18 4.87 -2.74 -0.04
N TRP A 19 4.23 -1.97 0.83
CA TRP A 19 3.19 -2.47 1.75
C TRP A 19 1.96 -3.00 0.99
N ILE A 20 1.61 -2.40 -0.15
CA ILE A 20 0.51 -2.90 -1.01
C ILE A 20 0.86 -4.23 -1.63
N LYS A 21 2.11 -4.41 -2.08
CA LYS A 21 2.59 -5.69 -2.62
C LYS A 21 2.48 -6.81 -1.58
N ASN A 22 2.84 -6.51 -0.32
CA ASN A 22 2.71 -7.47 0.78
C ASN A 22 1.24 -7.78 1.10
N ASN A 23 0.39 -6.76 1.17
CA ASN A 23 -1.04 -6.94 1.40
C ASN A 23 -1.71 -7.74 0.27
N ALA A 24 -1.30 -7.53 -0.99
CA ALA A 24 -1.79 -8.32 -2.12
C ALA A 24 -1.42 -9.82 -1.98
N GLY A 25 -0.21 -10.12 -1.49
CA GLY A 25 0.20 -11.49 -1.17
C GLY A 25 -0.67 -12.10 -0.08
N TRP A 26 -0.90 -11.37 1.02
CA TRP A 26 -1.79 -11.83 2.10
C TRP A 26 -3.24 -11.99 1.65
N TRP A 27 -3.72 -11.15 0.74
CA TRP A 27 -5.05 -11.27 0.17
C TRP A 27 -5.17 -12.53 -0.68
N ALA A 28 -4.18 -12.78 -1.56
CA ALA A 28 -4.12 -14.00 -2.36
C ALA A 28 -4.00 -15.28 -1.51
N GLU A 29 -3.36 -15.19 -0.34
CA GLU A 29 -3.29 -16.27 0.65
C GLU A 29 -4.55 -16.40 1.52
N GLY A 30 -5.53 -15.50 1.39
CA GLY A 30 -6.74 -15.47 2.22
C GLY A 30 -6.50 -15.03 3.68
N LYS A 31 -5.37 -14.39 3.97
CA LYS A 31 -5.00 -13.86 5.30
C LYS A 31 -5.61 -12.49 5.58
N ILE A 32 -5.89 -11.71 4.54
CA ILE A 32 -6.70 -10.51 4.63
C ILE A 32 -7.93 -10.67 3.75
N ASP A 33 -9.05 -10.12 4.22
CA ASP A 33 -10.30 -10.09 3.50
C ASP A 33 -10.29 -9.05 2.37
N ASP A 34 -11.19 -9.23 1.40
CA ASP A 34 -11.33 -8.35 0.24
C ASP A 34 -11.47 -6.88 0.64
N ASN A 35 -12.22 -6.59 1.71
CA ASN A 35 -12.47 -5.21 2.14
C ASN A 35 -11.18 -4.56 2.68
N SER A 36 -10.38 -5.29 3.46
CA SER A 36 -9.05 -4.85 3.92
C SER A 36 -8.11 -4.55 2.75
N PHE A 37 -8.13 -5.37 1.69
CA PHE A 37 -7.30 -5.12 0.50
C PHE A 37 -7.80 -3.91 -0.32
N ILE A 38 -9.12 -3.83 -0.57
CA ILE A 38 -9.75 -2.74 -1.31
C ILE A 38 -9.50 -1.39 -0.66
N GLN A 39 -9.55 -1.29 0.68
CA GLN A 39 -9.24 -0.04 1.39
C GLN A 39 -7.80 0.43 1.13
N GLY A 40 -6.85 -0.49 1.05
CA GLY A 40 -5.47 -0.18 0.67
C GLY A 40 -5.36 0.41 -0.75
N ILE A 41 -6.08 -0.17 -1.71
CA ILE A 41 -6.12 0.32 -3.09
C ILE A 41 -6.83 1.67 -3.18
N GLN A 42 -7.93 1.87 -2.45
CA GLN A 42 -8.63 3.16 -2.39
C GLN A 42 -7.75 4.28 -1.85
N PHE A 43 -6.91 3.98 -0.86
CA PHE A 43 -5.91 4.93 -0.38
C PHE A 43 -4.94 5.33 -1.51
N LEU A 44 -4.44 4.38 -2.31
CA LEU A 44 -3.55 4.70 -3.43
C LEU A 44 -4.20 5.54 -4.52
N VAL A 45 -5.48 5.27 -4.84
CA VAL A 45 -6.25 6.09 -5.79
C VAL A 45 -6.43 7.50 -5.25
N LYS A 46 -6.72 7.64 -3.96
CA LYS A 46 -6.87 8.94 -3.29
C LYS A 46 -5.57 9.74 -3.27
N GLU A 47 -4.44 9.08 -3.04
CA GLU A 47 -3.11 9.70 -3.06
C GLU A 47 -2.62 10.00 -4.49
N GLY A 48 -3.37 9.60 -5.53
CA GLY A 48 -2.98 9.79 -6.93
C GLY A 48 -1.80 8.91 -7.37
N LEU A 49 -1.53 7.82 -6.64
CA LEU A 49 -0.47 6.86 -6.96
C LEU A 49 -0.91 5.84 -8.03
N ILE A 50 -2.22 5.57 -8.11
CA ILE A 50 -2.85 4.72 -9.13
C ILE A 50 -3.97 5.52 -9.80
N ASN A 51 -4.03 5.46 -11.13
CA ASN A 51 -5.16 5.97 -11.90
C ASN A 51 -6.24 4.88 -12.04
N PRO A 52 -7.53 5.22 -11.83
CA PRO A 52 -8.64 4.28 -11.97
C PRO A 52 -8.86 3.82 -13.41
#